data_AF-A0A0D7AK76-F1
#
_entry.id   AF-A0A0D7AK76-F1
#
_cell.length_a   1.000
_cell.length_b   1.000
_cell.length_c   1.000
_cell.angle_alpha   90.00
_cell.angle_beta   90.00
_cell.angle_gamma   90.00
#
_symmetry.space_group_name_H-M   'P 1'
#
loop_
_entity.id
_entity.type
_entity.pdbx_description
1 polymer ?
#
loop_
_entity_poly.entity_id
_entity_poly.type
_entity_poly.pdbx_seq_one_letter_code
_entity_poly.pdbx_strand_id
1 'polypeptide(L)' 'ETCVKGHRVSTCNHTDRALFEIQKKGRPATQCDHCRELRKTKQVHVKCMCE' A
#
# COMPACT_ATOMS: atom_id res chain seq x y z
N GLU A 1 19.63 -16.83 -6.12
CA GLU A 1 18.26 -16.42 -6.50
C GLU A 1 17.51 -15.96 -5.26
N THR A 2 16.85 -14.80 -5.30
CA THR A 2 16.48 -14.03 -4.10
C THR A 2 15.03 -14.23 -3.67
N CYS A 3 14.82 -14.78 -2.46
CA CYS A 3 13.51 -14.94 -1.82
C CYS A 3 12.88 -13.64 -1.27
N VAL A 4 13.00 -12.55 -2.01
CA VAL A 4 12.42 -11.23 -1.64
C VAL A 4 11.85 -10.46 -2.84
N LYS A 5 11.79 -11.07 -4.03
CA LYS A 5 11.02 -10.53 -5.16
C LYS A 5 9.91 -11.50 -5.55
N GLY A 6 8.77 -11.42 -4.88
CA GLY A 6 7.51 -11.96 -5.41
C GLY A 6 6.73 -12.93 -4.51
N HIS A 7 7.29 -13.44 -3.40
CA HIS A 7 6.60 -14.40 -2.54
C HIS A 7 6.09 -13.75 -1.25
N ARG A 8 4.93 -14.21 -0.77
CA ARG A 8 4.39 -13.76 0.53
C ARG A 8 5.23 -14.39 1.64
N VAL A 9 5.65 -13.56 2.59
CA VAL A 9 6.40 -13.96 3.80
C VAL A 9 5.71 -15.12 4.53
N SER A 10 4.38 -15.19 4.48
CA SER A 10 3.56 -16.24 5.08
C SER A 10 3.67 -17.63 4.44
N THR A 11 4.25 -17.76 3.24
CA THR A 11 4.43 -19.05 2.53
C THR A 11 5.91 -19.40 2.33
N CYS A 12 6.80 -18.67 2.99
CA CYS A 12 8.24 -18.87 2.91
C CYS A 12 8.65 -19.99 3.89
N ASN A 13 9.12 -21.14 3.36
CA ASN A 13 9.56 -22.30 4.17
C ASN A 13 11.07 -22.31 4.45
N HIS A 14 11.76 -21.17 4.32
CA HIS A 14 13.19 -21.08 4.56
C HIS A 14 13.44 -20.81 6.05
N THR A 15 14.05 -21.76 6.76
CA THR A 15 14.41 -21.66 8.18
C THR A 15 15.86 -21.21 8.41
N ASP A 16 16.66 -21.11 7.34
CA ASP A 16 18.11 -20.88 7.38
C ASP A 16 18.49 -19.40 7.62
N ARG A 17 17.55 -18.46 7.49
CA ARG A 17 17.81 -17.02 7.63
C ARG A 17 16.67 -16.29 8.32
N ALA A 18 16.99 -15.28 9.14
CA ALA A 18 15.98 -14.44 9.78
C ALA A 18 15.11 -13.73 8.74
N LEU A 19 13.79 -14.01 8.76
CA LEU A 19 12.81 -13.30 7.96
C LEU A 19 12.62 -11.90 8.57
N PHE A 20 13.13 -10.87 7.89
CA PHE A 20 12.80 -9.50 8.24
C PHE A 20 11.47 -9.13 7.60
N GLU A 21 10.50 -8.72 8.42
CA GLU A 21 9.25 -8.15 7.92
C GLU A 21 9.54 -6.81 7.22
N ILE A 22 9.59 -6.82 5.89
CA ILE A 22 9.61 -5.57 5.13
C ILE A 22 8.18 -5.01 5.18
N GLN A 23 7.98 -4.00 6.04
CA GLN A 23 6.74 -3.24 6.09
C GLN A 23 6.41 -2.75 4.67
N LYS A 24 5.19 -3.06 4.21
CA LYS A 24 4.76 -2.64 2.88
C LYS A 24 4.73 -1.12 2.88
N LYS A 25 5.54 -0.48 2.02
CA LYS A 25 5.31 0.93 1.69
C LYS A 25 3.87 1.01 1.19
N GLY A 26 3.01 1.68 1.96
CA GLY A 26 1.62 1.86 1.59
C GLY A 26 1.53 2.53 0.22
N ARG A 27 0.44 2.29 -0.50
CA ARG A 27 0.19 3.04 -1.74
C ARG A 27 0.12 4.54 -1.38
N PRO A 28 0.88 5.42 -2.04
CA PRO A 28 0.72 6.85 -1.80
C PRO A 28 -0.72 7.26 -2.11
N ALA A 29 -1.24 8.20 -1.33
CA ALA A 29 -2.58 8.72 -1.54
C ALA A 29 -2.66 9.35 -2.93
N THR A 30 -3.61 8.91 -3.76
CA THR A 30 -3.79 9.41 -5.13
C THR A 30 -4.72 10.64 -5.18
N GLN A 31 -5.17 11.13 -4.03
CA GLN A 31 -6.11 12.25 -3.89
C GLN A 31 -5.62 13.14 -2.75
N CYS A 32 -5.81 14.46 -2.88
CA CYS A 32 -5.56 15.39 -1.80
C CYS A 32 -6.56 15.19 -0.64
N ASP A 33 -6.22 15.71 0.54
CA ASP A 33 -7.05 15.57 1.73
C ASP A 33 -8.43 16.20 1.55
N HIS A 34 -8.52 17.33 0.86
CA HIS A 34 -9.79 18.00 0.55
C HIS A 34 -10.73 17.10 -0.26
N CYS A 35 -10.27 16.54 -1.39
CA CYS A 35 -11.10 15.66 -2.21
C CYS A 35 -11.49 14.37 -1.48
N ARG A 36 -10.61 13.88 -0.60
CA ARG A 36 -10.89 12.71 0.23
C ARG A 36 -11.99 13.00 1.26
N GLU A 37 -11.98 14.18 1.87
CA GLU A 37 -13.00 14.62 2.81
C GLU A 37 -14.35 14.81 2.12
N LEU A 38 -14.38 15.38 0.90
CA LEU A 38 -15.60 15.52 0.11
C LEU A 38 -16.24 14.16 -0.22
N ARG A 39 -15.44 13.13 -0.50
CA ARG A 39 -15.97 11.76 -0.63
C ARG A 39 -16.62 11.25 0.65
N LYS A 40 -15.97 11.47 1.79
CA LYS A 40 -16.45 10.94 3.07
C LYS A 40 -17.70 11.67 3.56
N THR A 41 -17.72 12.98 3.42
CA THR A 41 -18.77 13.85 4.00
C THR A 41 -19.94 14.05 3.04
N LYS A 42 -19.68 14.15 1.74
CA LYS A 42 -20.67 14.50 0.72
C LYS A 42 -20.90 13.39 -0.32
N GLN A 43 -20.20 12.25 -0.21
CA GLN A 43 -20.31 11.13 -1.15
C GLN A 43 -20.02 11.53 -2.60
N VAL A 44 -19.16 12.53 -2.81
CA VAL A 44 -18.85 13.06 -4.13
C VAL A 44 -17.71 12.25 -4.78
N HIS A 45 -18.02 11.47 -5.82
CA HIS A 45 -17.07 10.61 -6.53
C HIS A 45 -16.43 11.28 -7.76
N VAL A 46 -15.78 12.44 -7.57
CA VAL A 46 -15.05 13.11 -8.65
C VAL A 46 -13.59 12.67 -8.73
N LYS A 47 -12.98 12.85 -9.91
CA LYS A 47 -11.52 12.73 -10.10
C LYS A 47 -10.85 13.93 -9.41
N CYS A 48 -9.83 13.67 -8.59
CA CYS A 48 -9.03 14.73 -7.99
C CYS A 48 -8.21 15.40 -9.11
N MET A 49 -8.50 16.68 -9.38
CA MET A 49 -7.78 17.52 -10.36
C MET A 49 -7.13 18.74 -9.68
N CYS A 50 -6.84 18.62 -8.39
CA CYS A 50 -6.08 19.64 -7.66
C CYS A 50 -4.64 19.63 -8.15
N GLU A 51 -4.12 20.82 -8.45
CA GLU A 51 -2.70 21.06 -8.77
C GLU A 51 -1.81 21.00 -7.52
#